data_AF-A0AAE0SBT6-F1
#
_entry.id   AF-A0AAE0SBT6-F1
#
_cell.length_a   1.000
_cell.length_b   1.000
_cell.length_c   1.000
_cell.angle_alpha   90.00
_cell.angle_beta   90.00
_cell.angle_gamma   90.00
#
_symmetry.space_group_name_H-M   'P 1'
#
loop_
_entity.id
_entity.type
_entity.pdbx_description
1 polymer ?
#
loop_
_entity_poly.entity_id
_entity_poly.type
_entity_poly.pdbx_seq_one_letter_code
_entity_poly.pdbx_strand_id
1 'polypeptide(L)'
;MAADDKILRNGVRQNLDAWIKKLECDGDIEKQHAFKKKFVERLKTFPIAIETDKANEQHYEVPTEFFKIVLGPRLKYSCCYWPDGVRTLEEAENLSLQQYCDKAKVQDGQSILDLGCGWGSMGLYICEKYPHCQVTCVSNSNTQRQLIESKALKRGFLGRLEVITADANVFASSKRFDRIISIEMFEHMKNYETLMQRVASWLKPSGLLFIQVLCHRFHPYAFDTKPGSDTEWMAKNFFTGGTMPCTDLYLYFQNDLKIVENWVLKGTHYTKTLEYWLSTMDQNMDQVKEIFLKAYGDNAQQQIFNWRLFFIFCSEVFGFKGGNEWHVSQHLFKKQAWSSL
;
A
#
# COMPACT_ATOMS: atom_id res chain seq x y z
N MET A 1 24.63 -15.64 -5.26
CA MET A 1 23.70 -14.51 -5.41
C MET A 1 23.14 -14.45 -6.82
N ALA A 2 23.81 -13.88 -7.83
CA ALA A 2 23.19 -13.70 -9.16
C ALA A 2 22.70 -15.00 -9.86
N ALA A 3 23.42 -16.12 -9.71
CA ALA A 3 22.99 -17.41 -10.27
C ALA A 3 21.77 -17.99 -9.53
N ASP A 4 21.73 -17.85 -8.21
CA ASP A 4 20.63 -18.28 -7.35
C ASP A 4 19.37 -17.44 -7.60
N ASP A 5 19.54 -16.12 -7.77
CA ASP A 5 18.44 -15.21 -8.09
C ASP A 5 17.80 -15.56 -9.43
N LYS A 6 18.60 -15.96 -10.44
CA LYS A 6 18.07 -16.41 -11.72
C LYS A 6 17.18 -17.65 -11.58
N ILE A 7 17.59 -18.60 -10.75
CA ILE A 7 16.81 -19.82 -10.47
C ILE A 7 15.51 -19.43 -9.74
N LEU A 8 15.59 -18.60 -8.70
CA LEU A 8 14.43 -18.13 -7.95
C LEU A 8 13.42 -17.41 -8.85
N ARG A 9 13.88 -16.43 -9.64
CA ARG A 9 13.03 -15.67 -10.56
C ARG A 9 12.35 -16.56 -11.60
N ASN A 10 13.07 -17.54 -12.14
CA ASN A 10 12.48 -18.50 -13.07
C ASN A 10 11.40 -19.37 -12.39
N GLY A 11 11.65 -19.82 -11.16
CA GLY A 11 10.65 -20.54 -10.37
C GLY A 11 9.40 -19.70 -10.09
N VAL A 12 9.57 -18.42 -9.73
CA VAL A 12 8.44 -17.50 -9.53
C VAL A 12 7.62 -17.36 -10.82
N ARG A 13 8.26 -17.12 -11.97
CA ARG A 13 7.55 -16.98 -13.26
C ARG A 13 6.75 -18.23 -13.63
N GLN A 14 7.32 -19.42 -13.44
CA GLN A 14 6.61 -20.68 -13.70
C GLN A 14 5.38 -20.84 -12.80
N ASN A 15 5.49 -20.47 -11.52
CA ASN A 15 4.36 -20.50 -10.60
C ASN A 15 3.29 -19.47 -10.99
N LEU A 16 3.67 -18.28 -11.46
CA LEU A 16 2.73 -17.25 -11.93
C LEU A 16 1.94 -17.72 -13.15
N ASP A 17 2.57 -18.41 -14.11
CA ASP A 17 1.88 -18.99 -15.27
C ASP A 17 0.81 -20.01 -14.86
N ALA A 18 1.11 -20.88 -13.89
CA ALA A 18 0.15 -21.84 -13.35
C ALA A 18 -0.97 -21.14 -12.57
N TRP A 19 -0.63 -20.11 -11.79
CA TRP A 19 -1.58 -19.39 -10.97
C TRP A 19 -2.59 -18.58 -11.78
N ILE A 20 -2.15 -17.92 -12.86
CA ILE A 20 -3.06 -17.19 -13.76
C ILE A 20 -4.11 -18.10 -14.37
N LYS A 21 -3.72 -19.29 -14.86
CA LYS A 21 -4.68 -20.27 -15.40
C LYS A 21 -5.76 -20.64 -14.39
N LYS A 22 -5.37 -20.81 -13.12
CA LYS A 22 -6.30 -21.09 -12.01
C LYS A 22 -7.23 -19.91 -11.73
N LEU A 23 -6.70 -18.68 -11.69
CA LEU A 23 -7.50 -17.46 -11.46
C LEU A 23 -8.50 -17.23 -12.60
N GLU A 24 -8.08 -17.48 -13.84
CA GLU A 24 -8.90 -17.34 -15.04
C GLU A 24 -9.95 -18.45 -15.20
N CYS A 25 -9.96 -19.49 -14.35
CA CYS A 25 -10.92 -20.59 -14.44
C CYS A 25 -11.01 -21.20 -15.86
N ASP A 26 -9.87 -21.38 -16.52
CA ASP A 26 -9.77 -21.82 -17.93
C ASP A 26 -10.54 -20.92 -18.93
N GLY A 27 -10.73 -19.64 -18.61
CA GLY A 27 -11.45 -18.67 -19.44
C GLY A 27 -12.97 -18.65 -19.23
N ASP A 28 -13.49 -19.40 -18.25
CA ASP A 28 -14.92 -19.47 -17.95
C ASP A 28 -15.40 -18.19 -17.25
N ILE A 29 -16.05 -17.31 -18.01
CA ILE A 29 -16.49 -16.00 -17.55
C ILE A 29 -17.55 -16.07 -16.44
N GLU A 30 -18.40 -17.10 -16.43
CA GLU A 30 -19.44 -17.25 -15.42
C GLU A 30 -18.82 -17.63 -14.08
N LYS A 31 -17.85 -18.55 -14.08
CA LYS A 31 -17.09 -18.91 -12.88
C LYS A 31 -16.27 -17.75 -12.36
N GLN A 32 -15.58 -17.02 -13.23
CA GLN A 32 -14.81 -15.83 -12.84
C GLN A 32 -15.71 -14.79 -12.17
N HIS A 33 -16.87 -14.50 -12.77
CA HIS A 33 -17.83 -13.55 -12.21
C HIS A 33 -18.40 -14.03 -10.87
N ALA A 34 -18.82 -15.30 -10.79
CA ALA A 34 -19.35 -15.89 -9.56
C ALA A 34 -18.32 -15.89 -8.43
N PHE A 35 -17.05 -16.19 -8.72
CA PHE A 35 -15.95 -16.12 -7.77
C PHE A 35 -15.76 -14.69 -7.23
N LYS A 36 -15.66 -13.69 -8.12
CA LYS A 36 -15.55 -12.28 -7.73
C LYS A 36 -16.73 -11.84 -6.87
N LYS A 37 -17.96 -12.16 -7.29
CA LYS A 37 -19.18 -11.82 -6.55
C LYS A 37 -19.19 -12.45 -5.16
N LYS A 38 -18.86 -13.73 -5.03
CA LYS A 38 -18.76 -14.41 -3.73
C LYS A 38 -17.69 -13.77 -2.85
N PHE A 39 -16.55 -13.38 -3.42
CA PHE A 39 -15.49 -12.68 -2.70
C PHE A 39 -15.98 -11.32 -2.17
N VAL A 40 -16.63 -10.51 -3.02
CA VAL A 40 -17.22 -9.22 -2.64
C VAL A 40 -18.22 -9.36 -1.50
N GLU A 41 -19.17 -10.30 -1.58
CA GLU A 41 -20.15 -10.48 -0.50
C GLU A 41 -19.48 -10.93 0.81
N ARG A 42 -18.44 -11.78 0.73
CA ARG A 42 -17.67 -12.18 1.91
C ARG A 42 -16.92 -11.00 2.55
N LEU A 43 -16.42 -10.05 1.76
CA LEU A 43 -15.73 -8.87 2.30
C LEU A 43 -16.64 -8.02 3.20
N LYS A 44 -17.93 -7.92 2.86
CA LYS A 44 -18.92 -7.17 3.65
C LYS A 44 -19.23 -7.77 5.02
N THR A 45 -18.90 -9.05 5.25
CA THR A 45 -19.19 -9.74 6.52
C THR A 45 -18.05 -9.67 7.53
N PHE A 46 -16.86 -9.26 7.11
CA PHE A 46 -15.70 -9.16 8.01
C PHE A 46 -15.73 -7.87 8.85
N PRO A 47 -14.91 -7.76 9.91
CA PRO A 47 -14.50 -6.46 10.41
C PRO A 47 -13.70 -5.68 9.35
N ILE A 48 -13.40 -4.40 9.61
CA ILE A 48 -12.64 -3.55 8.67
C ILE A 48 -11.27 -4.13 8.36
N ALA A 49 -10.58 -4.65 9.37
CA ALA A 49 -9.34 -5.39 9.22
C ALA A 49 -9.33 -6.61 10.15
N ILE A 50 -8.62 -7.66 9.74
CA ILE A 50 -8.38 -8.88 10.52
C ILE A 50 -6.88 -9.02 10.75
N GLU A 51 -6.49 -9.70 11.84
CA GLU A 51 -5.08 -10.03 12.11
C GLU A 51 -4.16 -8.80 12.12
N THR A 52 -4.64 -7.65 12.62
CA THR A 52 -3.91 -6.37 12.55
C THR A 52 -2.61 -6.38 13.33
N ASP A 53 -2.54 -7.12 14.44
CA ASP A 53 -1.31 -7.31 15.22
C ASP A 53 -0.23 -8.01 14.39
N LYS A 54 -0.58 -9.04 13.63
CA LYS A 54 0.39 -9.75 12.76
C LYS A 54 0.84 -8.90 11.59
N ALA A 55 -0.05 -8.09 11.01
CA ALA A 55 0.36 -7.12 9.99
C ALA A 55 1.38 -6.11 10.55
N ASN A 56 1.25 -5.73 11.82
CA ASN A 56 2.23 -4.90 12.51
C ASN A 56 3.57 -5.59 12.67
N GLU A 57 3.60 -6.81 13.17
CA GLU A 57 4.84 -7.59 13.32
C GLU A 57 5.57 -7.79 11.98
N GLN A 58 4.83 -8.12 10.92
CA GLN A 58 5.37 -8.48 9.61
C GLN A 58 5.98 -7.30 8.84
N HIS A 59 5.48 -6.08 9.04
CA HIS A 59 5.91 -4.90 8.27
C HIS A 59 6.31 -3.68 9.09
N TYR A 60 5.68 -3.46 10.25
CA TYR A 60 5.81 -2.21 11.00
C TYR A 60 6.73 -2.33 12.24
N GLU A 61 6.96 -3.54 12.73
CA GLU A 61 7.99 -3.84 13.74
C GLU A 61 9.37 -4.14 13.13
N VAL A 62 9.44 -4.24 11.80
CA VAL A 62 10.74 -4.28 11.10
C VAL A 62 11.50 -2.98 11.39
N PRO A 63 12.79 -3.06 11.74
CA PRO A 63 13.53 -1.89 12.19
C PRO A 63 13.46 -0.74 11.19
N THR A 64 13.06 0.45 11.65
CA THR A 64 12.99 1.65 10.80
C THR A 64 14.34 1.98 10.14
N GLU A 65 15.47 1.62 10.76
CA GLU A 65 16.79 1.78 10.16
C GLU A 65 16.99 0.95 8.88
N PHE A 66 16.38 -0.23 8.77
CA PHE A 66 16.39 -1.01 7.54
C PHE A 66 15.69 -0.25 6.40
N PHE A 67 14.51 0.31 6.67
CA PHE A 67 13.78 1.11 5.67
C PHE A 67 14.51 2.39 5.29
N LYS A 68 15.28 3.00 6.19
CA LYS A 68 16.14 4.13 5.83
C LYS A 68 17.28 3.75 4.89
N ILE A 69 17.71 2.48 4.89
CA ILE A 69 18.69 1.97 3.93
C ILE A 69 18.04 1.76 2.58
N VAL A 70 16.95 1.00 2.51
CA VAL A 70 16.41 0.51 1.22
C VAL A 70 15.50 1.49 0.51
N LEU A 71 14.80 2.38 1.24
CA LEU A 71 13.89 3.37 0.65
C LEU A 71 14.62 4.64 0.24
N GLY A 72 13.95 5.49 -0.53
CA GLY A 72 14.48 6.79 -0.91
C GLY A 72 14.34 7.84 0.19
N PRO A 73 14.78 9.09 -0.08
CA PRO A 73 14.79 10.17 0.92
C PRO A 73 13.41 10.50 1.52
N ARG A 74 12.33 10.20 0.80
CA ARG A 74 10.95 10.41 1.29
C ARG A 74 10.48 9.29 2.22
N LEU A 75 11.21 8.19 2.34
CA LEU A 75 10.80 6.95 3.03
C LEU A 75 9.44 6.46 2.53
N LYS A 76 9.26 6.45 1.21
CA LYS A 76 8.00 6.03 0.60
C LYS A 76 8.00 4.52 0.38
N TYR A 77 7.38 3.78 1.30
CA TYR A 77 7.20 2.32 1.17
C TYR A 77 5.93 1.99 0.41
N SER A 78 5.94 2.25 -0.90
CA SER A 78 4.86 1.92 -1.84
C SER A 78 5.35 2.10 -3.28
N CYS A 79 4.62 1.62 -4.28
CA CYS A 79 4.99 1.74 -5.69
C CYS A 79 5.28 3.19 -6.09
N CYS A 80 6.47 3.46 -6.64
CA CYS A 80 6.81 4.78 -7.16
C CYS A 80 6.39 4.94 -8.63
N TYR A 81 6.26 6.19 -9.08
CA TYR A 81 5.95 6.55 -10.46
C TYR A 81 7.25 6.78 -11.23
N TRP A 82 7.42 6.02 -12.32
CA TRP A 82 8.64 6.00 -13.15
C TRP A 82 8.33 6.34 -14.61
N PRO A 83 7.97 7.60 -14.93
CA PRO A 83 7.81 8.05 -16.30
C PRO A 83 9.14 8.01 -17.07
N ASP A 84 9.07 8.18 -18.38
CA ASP A 84 10.26 8.23 -19.23
C ASP A 84 11.22 9.33 -18.79
N GLY A 85 12.52 9.02 -18.81
CA GLY A 85 13.58 9.93 -18.39
C GLY A 85 13.96 9.87 -16.90
N VAL A 86 13.12 9.28 -16.04
CA VAL A 86 13.43 9.14 -14.61
C VAL A 86 14.43 8.02 -14.36
N ARG A 87 15.48 8.31 -13.59
CA ARG A 87 16.60 7.38 -13.36
C ARG A 87 16.89 7.10 -11.89
N THR A 88 16.41 7.93 -10.97
CA THR A 88 16.68 7.76 -9.53
C THR A 88 15.42 7.46 -8.74
N LEU A 89 15.57 6.75 -7.61
CA LEU A 89 14.44 6.49 -6.71
C LEU A 89 13.91 7.79 -6.10
N GLU A 90 14.78 8.76 -5.80
CA GLU A 90 14.36 10.06 -5.26
C GLU A 90 13.45 10.83 -6.23
N GLU A 91 13.81 10.88 -7.52
CA GLU A 91 12.95 11.48 -8.55
C GLU A 91 11.60 10.76 -8.61
N ALA A 92 11.62 9.42 -8.63
CA ALA A 92 10.41 8.62 -8.70
C ALA A 92 9.50 8.80 -7.47
N GLU A 93 10.07 8.87 -6.26
CA GLU A 93 9.33 9.17 -5.03
C GLU A 93 8.66 10.55 -5.10
N ASN A 94 9.41 11.59 -5.46
CA ASN A 94 8.89 12.96 -5.57
C ASN A 94 7.77 13.07 -6.62
N LEU A 95 7.96 12.46 -7.79
CA LEU A 95 6.94 12.45 -8.85
C LEU A 95 5.69 11.68 -8.44
N SER A 96 5.83 10.63 -7.63
CA SER A 96 4.67 9.92 -7.08
C SER A 96 3.86 10.82 -6.16
N LEU A 97 4.53 11.46 -5.19
CA LEU A 97 3.87 12.31 -4.19
C LEU A 97 3.21 13.53 -4.86
N GLN A 98 3.86 14.12 -5.86
CA GLN A 98 3.25 15.17 -6.68
C GLN A 98 2.01 14.66 -7.42
N GLN A 99 2.11 13.51 -8.09
CA GLN A 99 0.97 12.92 -8.80
C GLN A 99 -0.21 12.66 -7.86
N TYR A 100 0.04 12.23 -6.62
CA TYR A 100 -1.03 12.03 -5.63
C TYR A 100 -1.71 13.35 -5.28
N CYS A 101 -0.95 14.42 -5.03
CA CYS A 101 -1.51 15.75 -4.82
C CYS A 101 -2.38 16.21 -5.99
N ASP A 102 -1.89 16.03 -7.23
CA ASP A 102 -2.60 16.46 -8.44
C ASP A 102 -3.92 15.69 -8.60
N LYS A 103 -3.87 14.35 -8.52
CA LYS A 103 -5.06 13.49 -8.67
C LYS A 103 -6.04 13.63 -7.51
N ALA A 104 -5.54 13.82 -6.29
CA ALA A 104 -6.38 14.14 -5.13
C ALA A 104 -6.86 15.60 -5.16
N LYS A 105 -6.44 16.43 -6.12
CA LYS A 105 -6.82 17.84 -6.25
C LYS A 105 -6.50 18.62 -4.97
N VAL A 106 -5.32 18.40 -4.40
CA VAL A 106 -4.82 19.09 -3.21
C VAL A 106 -4.62 20.57 -3.54
N GLN A 107 -5.11 21.43 -2.65
CA GLN A 107 -4.93 22.88 -2.72
C GLN A 107 -4.41 23.38 -1.38
N ASP A 108 -3.64 24.47 -1.41
CA ASP A 108 -3.13 25.08 -0.19
C ASP A 108 -4.28 25.58 0.71
N GLY A 109 -4.10 25.47 2.02
CA GLY A 109 -5.13 25.82 3.01
C GLY A 109 -6.14 24.70 3.35
N GLN A 110 -6.03 23.52 2.75
CA GLN A 110 -6.92 22.39 3.01
C GLN A 110 -6.58 21.63 4.30
N SER A 111 -7.60 21.02 4.93
CA SER A 111 -7.40 19.98 5.94
C SER A 111 -7.31 18.60 5.28
N ILE A 112 -6.22 17.88 5.53
CA ILE A 112 -5.90 16.62 4.84
C ILE A 112 -5.61 15.51 5.85
N LEU A 113 -6.22 14.35 5.63
CA LEU A 113 -5.94 13.12 6.36
C LEU A 113 -5.11 12.18 5.48
N ASP A 114 -3.93 11.82 5.96
CA ASP A 114 -3.08 10.75 5.41
C ASP A 114 -3.37 9.45 6.20
N LEU A 115 -4.24 8.60 5.65
CA LEU A 115 -4.78 7.40 6.30
C LEU A 115 -3.94 6.17 5.95
N GLY A 116 -3.15 5.70 6.92
CA GLY A 116 -2.11 4.70 6.68
C GLY A 116 -0.81 5.34 6.21
N CYS A 117 -0.30 6.31 6.98
CA CYS A 117 0.73 7.24 6.51
C CYS A 117 2.16 6.67 6.40
N GLY A 118 2.40 5.45 6.89
CA GLY A 118 3.73 4.85 6.98
C GLY A 118 4.71 5.75 7.73
N TRP A 119 5.88 6.01 7.15
CA TRP A 119 6.86 6.97 7.71
C TRP A 119 6.58 8.45 7.35
N GLY A 120 5.33 8.76 6.96
CA GLY A 120 4.83 10.12 6.72
C GLY A 120 5.30 10.74 5.40
N SER A 121 5.62 9.92 4.41
CA SER A 121 6.10 10.39 3.10
C SER A 121 5.13 11.42 2.47
N MET A 122 3.82 11.14 2.50
CA MET A 122 2.79 12.03 1.96
C MET A 122 2.55 13.25 2.87
N GLY A 123 2.27 13.04 4.16
CA GLY A 123 2.01 14.16 5.07
C GLY A 123 3.14 15.20 5.15
N LEU A 124 4.41 14.74 5.23
CA LEU A 124 5.57 15.63 5.24
C LEU A 124 5.79 16.35 3.89
N TYR A 125 5.44 15.70 2.77
CA TYR A 125 5.50 16.32 1.44
C TYR A 125 4.44 17.40 1.28
N ILE A 126 3.21 17.15 1.76
CA ILE A 126 2.14 18.14 1.74
C ILE A 126 2.54 19.37 2.55
N CYS A 127 3.06 19.19 3.77
CA CYS A 127 3.51 20.33 4.55
C CYS A 127 4.60 21.13 3.81
N GLU A 128 5.56 20.47 3.17
CA GLU A 128 6.59 21.16 2.38
C GLU A 128 6.04 21.99 1.22
N LYS A 129 5.09 21.44 0.46
CA LYS A 129 4.59 22.05 -0.79
C LYS A 129 3.41 23.00 -0.60
N TYR A 130 2.63 22.82 0.47
CA TYR A 130 1.41 23.57 0.76
C TYR A 130 1.49 24.16 2.18
N PRO A 131 2.05 25.37 2.34
CA PRO A 131 2.36 25.96 3.65
C PRO A 131 1.16 26.16 4.59
N HIS A 132 -0.04 26.33 4.04
CA HIS A 132 -1.26 26.61 4.80
C HIS A 132 -2.13 25.36 5.01
N CYS A 133 -1.75 24.20 4.45
CA CYS A 133 -2.44 22.94 4.73
C CYS A 133 -2.26 22.50 6.18
N GLN A 134 -3.32 21.88 6.71
CA GLN A 134 -3.37 21.21 8.00
C GLN A 134 -3.42 19.70 7.78
N VAL A 135 -2.41 18.97 8.26
CA VAL A 135 -2.23 17.55 7.96
C VAL A 135 -2.39 16.70 9.22
N THR A 136 -3.26 15.70 9.15
CA THR A 136 -3.39 14.63 10.14
C THR A 136 -2.84 13.35 9.53
N CYS A 137 -1.78 12.78 10.12
CA CYS A 137 -1.23 11.48 9.73
C CYS A 137 -1.76 10.41 10.68
N VAL A 138 -2.27 9.29 10.15
CA VAL A 138 -2.72 8.15 10.96
C VAL A 138 -1.89 6.93 10.61
N SER A 139 -1.25 6.34 11.62
CA SER A 139 -0.52 5.07 11.53
C SER A 139 -0.92 4.18 12.71
N ASN A 140 -0.77 2.87 12.58
CA ASN A 140 -0.88 1.92 13.69
C ASN A 140 0.45 1.75 14.45
N SER A 141 1.56 2.34 13.98
CA SER A 141 2.90 2.14 14.53
C SER A 141 3.43 3.36 15.29
N ASN A 142 3.85 3.11 16.53
CA ASN A 142 4.47 4.13 17.38
C ASN A 142 5.85 4.59 16.87
N THR A 143 6.63 3.70 16.25
CA THR A 143 7.96 4.04 15.73
C THR A 143 7.85 4.95 14.50
N GLN A 144 6.87 4.69 13.63
CA GLN A 144 6.53 5.58 12.52
C GLN A 144 6.12 6.96 13.03
N ARG A 145 5.23 7.03 14.03
CA ARG A 145 4.83 8.29 14.65
C ARG A 145 6.03 9.10 15.15
N GLN A 146 6.90 8.49 15.96
CA GLN A 146 8.07 9.15 16.52
C GLN A 146 8.99 9.73 15.43
N LEU A 147 9.19 8.99 14.33
CA LEU A 147 10.00 9.46 13.22
C LEU A 147 9.34 10.65 12.50
N ILE A 148 8.03 10.61 12.28
CA ILE A 148 7.30 11.71 11.65
C ILE A 148 7.35 12.96 12.52
N GLU A 149 7.06 12.84 13.83
CA GLU A 149 7.11 13.96 14.77
C GLU A 149 8.53 14.57 14.84
N SER A 150 9.58 13.73 14.86
CA SER A 150 10.97 14.20 14.81
C SER A 150 11.29 14.97 13.53
N LYS A 151 10.87 14.47 12.36
CA LYS A 151 11.04 15.16 11.08
C LYS A 151 10.21 16.45 11.02
N ALA A 152 8.98 16.44 11.54
CA ALA A 152 8.11 17.61 11.60
C ALA A 152 8.69 18.71 12.49
N LEU A 153 9.23 18.35 13.66
CA LEU A 153 9.93 19.29 14.55
C LEU A 153 11.12 19.95 13.85
N LYS A 154 12.01 19.15 13.25
CA LYS A 154 13.21 19.65 12.55
C LYS A 154 12.88 20.59 11.38
N ARG A 155 11.68 20.46 10.79
CA ARG A 155 11.23 21.23 9.63
C ARG A 155 10.24 22.35 9.98
N GLY A 156 9.91 22.53 11.26
CA GLY A 156 8.97 23.57 11.71
C GLY A 156 7.51 23.29 11.37
N PHE A 157 7.09 22.02 11.29
CA PHE A 157 5.73 21.62 10.90
C PHE A 157 4.80 21.30 12.07
N LEU A 158 5.25 21.32 13.33
CA LEU A 158 4.44 20.91 14.49
C LEU A 158 3.13 21.71 14.68
N GLY A 159 3.06 22.95 14.19
CA GLY A 159 1.84 23.75 14.24
C GLY A 159 0.76 23.32 13.24
N ARG A 160 1.08 22.42 12.30
CA ARG A 160 0.19 22.05 11.20
C ARG A 160 0.28 20.60 10.71
N LEU A 161 1.06 19.78 11.41
CA LEU A 161 1.12 18.33 11.21
C LEU A 161 0.93 17.67 12.58
N GLU A 162 -0.12 16.86 12.69
CA GLU A 162 -0.34 15.99 13.84
C GLU A 162 -0.24 14.52 13.40
N VAL A 163 0.19 13.65 14.33
CA VAL A 163 0.29 12.22 14.08
C VAL A 163 -0.48 11.46 15.14
N ILE A 164 -1.37 10.57 14.71
CA ILE A 164 -2.23 9.75 15.56
C ILE A 164 -1.84 8.30 15.38
N THR A 165 -1.49 7.62 16.48
CA THR A 165 -1.34 6.16 16.49
C THR A 165 -2.70 5.52 16.75
N ALA A 166 -3.27 4.81 15.79
CA ALA A 166 -4.54 4.10 15.95
C ALA A 166 -4.70 2.93 14.96
N ASP A 167 -5.38 1.87 15.41
CA ASP A 167 -5.82 0.76 14.55
C ASP A 167 -7.03 1.17 13.69
N ALA A 168 -7.07 0.72 12.44
CA ALA A 168 -8.11 1.09 11.47
C ALA A 168 -9.53 0.63 11.88
N ASN A 169 -9.66 -0.44 12.66
CA ASN A 169 -10.94 -0.90 13.20
C ASN A 169 -11.50 0.08 14.23
N VAL A 170 -10.67 0.83 14.95
CA VAL A 170 -11.13 1.70 16.05
C VAL A 170 -10.99 3.19 15.75
N PHE A 171 -10.07 3.60 14.88
CA PHE A 171 -9.79 5.01 14.58
C PHE A 171 -11.04 5.80 14.17
N ALA A 172 -11.44 6.80 14.95
CA ALA A 172 -12.54 7.69 14.61
C ALA A 172 -12.10 9.14 14.78
N SER A 173 -12.52 10.01 13.86
CA SER A 173 -12.22 11.44 13.92
C SER A 173 -13.49 12.27 14.01
N SER A 174 -13.50 13.20 14.97
CA SER A 174 -14.50 14.27 15.04
C SER A 174 -14.19 15.39 14.01
N LYS A 175 -12.95 15.47 13.52
CA LYS A 175 -12.55 16.43 12.48
C LYS A 175 -13.17 16.06 11.14
N ARG A 176 -13.21 17.04 10.23
CA ARG A 176 -13.63 16.86 8.83
C ARG A 176 -12.55 17.34 7.89
N PHE A 177 -12.30 16.57 6.85
CA PHE A 177 -11.19 16.78 5.92
C PHE A 177 -11.69 17.18 4.54
N ASP A 178 -10.97 18.10 3.90
CA ASP A 178 -11.16 18.42 2.48
C ASP A 178 -10.64 17.27 1.61
N ARG A 179 -9.54 16.63 2.03
CA ARG A 179 -8.96 15.46 1.35
C ARG A 179 -8.65 14.35 2.34
N ILE A 180 -8.92 13.13 1.94
CA ILE A 180 -8.38 11.93 2.57
C ILE A 180 -7.54 11.22 1.52
N ILE A 181 -6.30 10.91 1.84
CA ILE A 181 -5.34 10.24 0.96
C ILE A 181 -4.93 8.94 1.65
N SER A 182 -4.99 7.83 0.93
CA SER A 182 -4.56 6.53 1.43
C SER A 182 -3.74 5.83 0.37
N ILE A 183 -2.48 5.53 0.69
CA ILE A 183 -1.52 4.93 -0.24
C ILE A 183 -1.16 3.55 0.28
N GLU A 184 -1.60 2.51 -0.43
CA GLU A 184 -1.23 1.11 -0.14
C GLU A 184 -1.54 0.67 1.31
N MET A 185 -2.73 1.07 1.79
CA MET A 185 -3.29 0.63 3.07
C MET A 185 -4.49 -0.31 2.90
N PHE A 186 -5.27 -0.14 1.82
CA PHE A 186 -6.54 -0.84 1.64
C PHE A 186 -6.37 -2.35 1.36
N GLU A 187 -5.22 -2.81 0.89
CA GLU A 187 -4.88 -4.23 0.76
C GLU A 187 -4.82 -4.95 2.11
N HIS A 188 -4.62 -4.24 3.21
CA HIS A 188 -4.66 -4.81 4.56
C HIS A 188 -6.09 -4.86 5.13
N MET A 189 -7.07 -4.33 4.42
CA MET A 189 -8.46 -4.22 4.87
C MET A 189 -9.33 -5.33 4.25
N LYS A 190 -10.51 -5.52 4.84
CA LYS A 190 -11.54 -6.49 4.42
C LYS A 190 -12.87 -5.79 4.15
N ASN A 191 -13.50 -5.24 5.18
CA ASN A 191 -14.81 -4.65 5.03
C ASN A 191 -14.75 -3.23 4.48
N TYR A 192 -14.62 -3.15 3.15
CA TYR A 192 -14.61 -1.89 2.44
C TYR A 192 -15.94 -1.14 2.54
N GLU A 193 -17.08 -1.80 2.75
CA GLU A 193 -18.37 -1.11 2.91
C GLU A 193 -18.36 -0.25 4.17
N THR A 194 -18.03 -0.85 5.32
CA THR A 194 -17.93 -0.11 6.58
C THR A 194 -16.77 0.88 6.57
N LEU A 195 -15.63 0.55 5.96
CA LEU A 195 -14.50 1.47 5.86
C LEU A 195 -14.86 2.72 5.03
N MET A 196 -15.46 2.55 3.85
CA MET A 196 -15.88 3.65 2.98
C MET A 196 -16.94 4.53 3.67
N GLN A 197 -17.86 3.93 4.41
CA GLN A 197 -18.85 4.65 5.23
C GLN A 197 -18.17 5.56 6.27
N ARG A 198 -17.17 5.03 7.00
CA ARG A 198 -16.40 5.81 7.98
C ARG A 198 -15.63 6.94 7.33
N VAL A 199 -14.94 6.65 6.23
CA VAL A 199 -14.19 7.66 5.48
C VAL A 199 -15.12 8.76 4.96
N ALA A 200 -16.29 8.42 4.44
CA ALA A 200 -17.31 9.40 4.05
C ALA A 200 -17.77 10.29 5.21
N SER A 201 -17.86 9.72 6.43
CA SER A 201 -18.22 10.46 7.64
C SER A 201 -17.14 11.48 8.03
N TRP A 202 -15.87 11.24 7.70
CA TRP A 202 -14.75 12.16 7.97
C TRP A 202 -14.54 13.19 6.86
N LEU A 203 -15.15 13.02 5.69
CA LEU A 203 -15.09 14.02 4.62
C LEU A 203 -16.06 15.19 4.89
N LYS A 204 -15.58 16.40 4.59
CA LYS A 204 -16.42 17.57 4.34
C LYS A 204 -17.36 17.31 3.14
N PRO A 205 -18.46 18.06 2.96
CA PRO A 205 -19.41 17.82 1.87
C PRO A 205 -18.79 17.79 0.46
N SER A 206 -17.82 18.67 0.18
CA SER A 206 -17.07 18.71 -1.09
C SER A 206 -15.74 17.94 -1.03
N GLY A 207 -15.54 17.13 0.01
CA GLY A 207 -14.31 16.41 0.23
C GLY A 207 -14.10 15.26 -0.75
N LEU A 208 -12.83 14.93 -0.98
CA LEU A 208 -12.43 13.84 -1.88
C LEU A 208 -11.58 12.80 -1.13
N LEU A 209 -11.76 11.53 -1.49
CA LEU A 209 -10.89 10.43 -1.09
C LEU A 209 -10.06 10.00 -2.29
N PHE A 210 -8.73 9.96 -2.13
CA PHE A 210 -7.83 9.35 -3.10
C PHE A 210 -7.23 8.07 -2.51
N ILE A 211 -7.29 6.98 -3.28
CA ILE A 211 -6.72 5.68 -2.92
C ILE A 211 -5.71 5.29 -3.99
N GLN A 212 -4.52 4.88 -3.58
CA GLN A 212 -3.63 4.02 -4.38
C GLN A 212 -3.62 2.62 -3.77
N VAL A 213 -3.75 1.58 -4.60
CA VAL A 213 -3.72 0.20 -4.14
C VAL A 213 -3.04 -0.71 -5.16
N LEU A 214 -2.29 -1.70 -4.69
CA LEU A 214 -1.87 -2.82 -5.54
C LEU A 214 -3.06 -3.71 -5.90
N CYS A 215 -3.05 -4.31 -7.09
CA CYS A 215 -4.16 -5.15 -7.53
C CYS A 215 -3.75 -6.13 -8.64
N HIS A 216 -4.55 -7.18 -8.78
CA HIS A 216 -4.60 -7.99 -10.00
C HIS A 216 -5.62 -7.39 -10.98
N ARG A 217 -5.42 -7.52 -12.29
CA ARG A 217 -6.27 -6.84 -13.28
C ARG A 217 -7.75 -7.18 -13.20
N PHE A 218 -8.09 -8.43 -12.93
CA PHE A 218 -9.50 -8.88 -12.97
C PHE A 218 -9.98 -9.64 -11.75
N HIS A 219 -9.08 -10.22 -10.96
CA HIS A 219 -9.45 -11.24 -9.97
C HIS A 219 -8.95 -10.85 -8.59
N PRO A 220 -9.85 -10.54 -7.65
CA PRO A 220 -9.45 -10.30 -6.27
C PRO A 220 -9.28 -11.64 -5.55
N TYR A 221 -8.35 -11.73 -4.61
CA TYR A 221 -8.17 -12.92 -3.78
C TYR A 221 -7.63 -12.55 -2.39
N ALA A 222 -7.74 -13.47 -1.45
CA ALA A 222 -7.18 -13.30 -0.11
C ALA A 222 -5.75 -13.86 -0.05
N PHE A 223 -4.89 -13.24 0.75
CA PHE A 223 -3.67 -13.87 1.21
C PHE A 223 -4.01 -14.81 2.37
N ASP A 224 -4.07 -16.10 2.06
CA ASP A 224 -4.49 -17.16 2.98
C ASP A 224 -3.28 -17.92 3.53
N THR A 225 -3.21 -18.09 4.86
CA THR A 225 -2.16 -18.82 5.59
C THR A 225 -2.40 -20.33 5.65
N LYS A 226 -3.52 -20.81 5.11
CA LYS A 226 -3.87 -22.23 5.05
C LYS A 226 -2.78 -23.02 4.30
N PRO A 227 -2.34 -24.17 4.85
CA PRO A 227 -1.41 -25.07 4.17
C PRO A 227 -1.90 -25.47 2.78
N GLY A 228 -1.01 -25.31 1.79
CA GLY A 228 -1.29 -25.62 0.38
C GLY A 228 -2.02 -24.52 -0.39
N SER A 229 -2.20 -23.33 0.19
CA SER A 229 -2.67 -22.15 -0.55
C SER A 229 -1.57 -21.60 -1.45
N ASP A 230 -1.94 -21.12 -2.66
CA ASP A 230 -0.98 -20.49 -3.58
C ASP A 230 -0.33 -19.23 -3.00
N THR A 231 -0.98 -18.62 -2.00
CA THR A 231 -0.51 -17.40 -1.33
C THR A 231 0.13 -17.65 0.02
N GLU A 232 0.30 -18.92 0.45
CA GLU A 232 0.62 -19.29 1.82
C GLU A 232 1.88 -18.61 2.34
N TRP A 233 2.99 -18.70 1.59
CA TRP A 233 4.27 -18.11 2.01
C TRP A 233 4.16 -16.59 2.13
N MET A 234 3.53 -15.94 1.16
CA MET A 234 3.36 -14.48 1.17
C MET A 234 2.48 -14.03 2.34
N ALA A 235 1.39 -14.76 2.60
CA ALA A 235 0.51 -14.49 3.74
C ALA A 235 1.28 -14.63 5.07
N LYS A 236 1.94 -15.77 5.29
CA LYS A 236 2.64 -16.06 6.56
C LYS A 236 3.78 -15.09 6.89
N ASN A 237 4.40 -14.46 5.89
CA ASN A 237 5.55 -13.59 6.11
C ASN A 237 5.23 -12.10 5.99
N PHE A 238 4.24 -11.69 5.20
CA PHE A 238 4.02 -10.27 4.86
C PHE A 238 2.55 -9.85 4.86
N PHE A 239 1.66 -10.69 4.34
CA PHE A 239 0.26 -10.30 4.12
C PHE A 239 -0.73 -11.17 4.91
N THR A 240 -0.48 -11.45 6.19
CA THR A 240 -1.47 -12.21 6.98
C THR A 240 -2.76 -11.41 7.04
N GLY A 241 -3.88 -12.03 6.64
CA GLY A 241 -5.15 -11.31 6.58
C GLY A 241 -5.23 -10.28 5.45
N GLY A 242 -4.24 -10.21 4.55
CA GLY A 242 -4.25 -9.30 3.42
C GLY A 242 -5.22 -9.70 2.31
N THR A 243 -5.47 -8.78 1.41
CA THR A 243 -6.28 -8.90 0.21
C THR A 243 -5.43 -8.46 -0.98
N MET A 244 -5.48 -9.19 -2.09
CA MET A 244 -5.15 -8.63 -3.40
C MET A 244 -6.45 -8.14 -4.04
N PRO A 245 -6.66 -6.82 -4.14
CA PRO A 245 -7.79 -6.25 -4.88
C PRO A 245 -7.74 -6.53 -6.38
N CYS A 246 -8.83 -6.18 -7.06
CA CYS A 246 -8.83 -5.98 -8.51
C CYS A 246 -9.25 -4.55 -8.87
N THR A 247 -8.92 -4.10 -10.08
CA THR A 247 -9.14 -2.71 -10.54
C THR A 247 -10.57 -2.22 -10.34
N ASP A 248 -11.56 -3.09 -10.52
CA ASP A 248 -12.98 -2.78 -10.41
C ASP A 248 -13.58 -3.10 -9.04
N LEU A 249 -12.78 -3.55 -8.06
CA LEU A 249 -13.28 -4.03 -6.77
C LEU A 249 -14.12 -2.98 -6.04
N TYR A 250 -13.66 -1.73 -6.01
CA TYR A 250 -14.35 -0.67 -5.28
C TYR A 250 -15.64 -0.18 -5.94
N LEU A 251 -15.94 -0.60 -7.18
CA LEU A 251 -17.24 -0.31 -7.79
C LEU A 251 -18.40 -0.96 -7.01
N TYR A 252 -18.12 -2.05 -6.28
CA TYR A 252 -19.09 -2.77 -5.46
C TYR A 252 -19.30 -2.17 -4.06
N PHE A 253 -18.59 -1.10 -3.69
CA PHE A 253 -18.60 -0.49 -2.36
C PHE A 253 -18.87 1.02 -2.43
N GLN A 254 -19.91 1.42 -3.16
CA GLN A 254 -20.21 2.83 -3.47
C GLN A 254 -21.47 3.38 -2.79
N ASN A 255 -21.84 2.89 -1.61
CA ASN A 255 -23.05 3.35 -0.91
C ASN A 255 -22.89 4.79 -0.39
N ASP A 256 -21.73 5.12 0.19
CA ASP A 256 -21.46 6.42 0.82
C ASP A 256 -20.46 7.30 0.02
N LEU A 257 -19.69 6.66 -0.87
CA LEU A 257 -18.67 7.27 -1.72
C LEU A 257 -18.88 6.82 -3.16
N LYS A 258 -18.73 7.73 -4.13
CA LYS A 258 -18.77 7.39 -5.55
C LYS A 258 -17.44 7.67 -6.21
N ILE A 259 -16.96 6.73 -7.03
CA ILE A 259 -15.81 6.93 -7.90
C ILE A 259 -16.14 8.06 -8.88
N VAL A 260 -15.19 8.97 -9.04
CA VAL A 260 -15.22 10.08 -9.98
C VAL A 260 -14.23 9.83 -11.11
N GLU A 261 -13.04 9.36 -10.78
CA GLU A 261 -11.96 9.10 -11.72
C GLU A 261 -11.16 7.87 -11.26
N ASN A 262 -10.61 7.13 -12.21
CA ASN A 262 -9.73 6.00 -11.97
C ASN A 262 -8.54 6.00 -12.94
N TRP A 263 -7.38 5.54 -12.45
CA TRP A 263 -6.15 5.41 -13.24
C TRP A 263 -5.46 4.09 -12.92
N VAL A 264 -4.61 3.65 -13.84
CA VAL A 264 -3.79 2.45 -13.69
C VAL A 264 -2.35 2.79 -14.00
N LEU A 265 -1.44 2.29 -13.18
CA LEU A 265 -0.01 2.25 -13.45
C LEU A 265 0.39 0.81 -13.74
N LYS A 266 1.05 0.57 -14.88
CA LYS A 266 1.62 -0.76 -15.20
C LYS A 266 2.48 -1.26 -14.05
N GLY A 267 2.41 -2.56 -13.77
CA GLY A 267 3.19 -3.17 -12.68
C GLY A 267 4.71 -2.97 -12.83
N THR A 268 5.21 -2.69 -14.03
CA THR A 268 6.62 -2.34 -14.27
C THR A 268 7.11 -1.13 -13.46
N HIS A 269 6.22 -0.22 -13.06
CA HIS A 269 6.57 0.84 -12.12
C HIS A 269 6.96 0.28 -10.75
N TYR A 270 6.19 -0.69 -10.24
CA TYR A 270 6.49 -1.34 -8.97
C TYR A 270 7.72 -2.24 -9.09
N THR A 271 7.87 -2.97 -10.20
CA THR A 271 9.10 -3.74 -10.51
C THR A 271 10.34 -2.84 -10.38
N LYS A 272 10.36 -1.67 -11.02
CA LYS A 272 11.50 -0.74 -10.92
C LYS A 272 11.77 -0.30 -9.47
N THR A 273 10.72 -0.01 -8.70
CA THR A 273 10.85 0.33 -7.28
C THR A 273 11.45 -0.82 -6.46
N LEU A 274 10.94 -2.04 -6.64
CA LEU A 274 11.37 -3.23 -5.89
C LEU A 274 12.79 -3.65 -6.26
N GLU A 275 13.18 -3.56 -7.54
CA GLU A 275 14.56 -3.82 -7.97
C GLU A 275 15.54 -2.79 -7.40
N TYR A 276 15.12 -1.52 -7.28
CA TYR A 276 15.95 -0.52 -6.61
C TYR A 276 16.14 -0.88 -5.13
N TRP A 277 15.07 -1.19 -4.40
CA TRP A 277 15.15 -1.57 -2.98
C TRP A 277 15.99 -2.82 -2.77
N LEU A 278 15.85 -3.84 -3.62
CA LEU A 278 16.68 -5.04 -3.61
C LEU A 278 18.15 -4.69 -3.86
N SER A 279 18.46 -3.93 -4.91
CA SER A 279 19.83 -3.49 -5.21
C SER A 279 20.45 -2.73 -4.04
N THR A 280 19.70 -1.83 -3.39
CA THR A 280 20.19 -1.06 -2.25
C THR A 280 20.39 -1.92 -1.01
N MET A 281 19.49 -2.88 -0.75
CA MET A 281 19.67 -3.88 0.30
C MET A 281 20.96 -4.67 0.10
N ASP A 282 21.21 -5.12 -1.14
CA ASP A 282 22.34 -5.94 -1.53
C ASP A 282 23.67 -5.22 -1.36
N GLN A 283 23.73 -3.94 -1.76
CA GLN A 283 24.90 -3.09 -1.65
C GLN A 283 25.25 -2.75 -0.20
N ASN A 284 24.26 -2.77 0.71
CA ASN A 284 24.42 -2.42 2.12
C ASN A 284 24.23 -3.62 3.05
N MET A 285 24.49 -4.83 2.54
CA MET A 285 24.18 -6.08 3.23
C MET A 285 24.80 -6.21 4.63
N ASP A 286 25.99 -5.65 4.85
CA ASP A 286 26.64 -5.73 6.16
C ASP A 286 25.91 -4.88 7.21
N GLN A 287 25.47 -3.67 6.86
CA GLN A 287 24.61 -2.85 7.74
C GLN A 287 23.25 -3.52 7.98
N VAL A 288 22.67 -4.13 6.94
CA VAL A 288 21.42 -4.90 7.07
C VAL A 288 21.60 -6.06 8.05
N LYS A 289 22.70 -6.81 7.96
CA LYS A 289 23.01 -7.91 8.90
C LYS A 289 23.11 -7.40 10.34
N GLU A 290 23.79 -6.29 10.58
CA GLU A 290 23.91 -5.71 11.93
C GLU A 290 22.54 -5.31 12.50
N ILE A 291 21.72 -4.62 11.71
CA ILE A 291 20.37 -4.20 12.10
C ILE A 291 19.51 -5.43 12.43
N PHE A 292 19.54 -6.45 11.57
CA PHE A 292 18.71 -7.64 11.73
C PHE A 292 19.21 -8.54 12.85
N LEU A 293 20.51 -8.66 13.06
CA LEU A 293 21.08 -9.40 14.19
C LEU A 293 20.64 -8.77 15.51
N LYS A 294 20.65 -7.44 15.59
CA LYS A 294 20.17 -6.72 16.78
C LYS A 294 18.67 -6.90 17.02
N ALA A 295 17.87 -6.94 15.96
CA ALA A 295 16.41 -7.02 16.07
C ALA A 295 15.88 -8.46 16.27
N TYR A 296 16.51 -9.43 15.62
CA TYR A 296 15.99 -10.80 15.48
C TYR A 296 16.92 -11.89 16.04
N GLY A 297 18.13 -11.56 16.48
CA GLY A 297 19.10 -12.53 17.02
C GLY A 297 19.37 -13.65 16.02
N ASP A 298 19.21 -14.90 16.48
CA ASP A 298 19.45 -16.10 15.68
C ASP A 298 18.57 -16.19 14.42
N ASN A 299 17.43 -15.51 14.39
CA ASN A 299 16.53 -15.49 13.23
C ASN A 299 16.93 -14.47 12.15
N ALA A 300 17.99 -13.67 12.36
CA ALA A 300 18.38 -12.59 11.46
C ALA A 300 18.62 -13.07 10.03
N GLN A 301 19.33 -14.18 9.84
CA GLN A 301 19.64 -14.70 8.51
C GLN A 301 18.36 -15.10 7.75
N GLN A 302 17.39 -15.72 8.42
CA GLN A 302 16.12 -16.09 7.81
C GLN A 302 15.32 -14.84 7.44
N GLN A 303 15.31 -13.81 8.28
CA GLN A 303 14.59 -12.56 8.01
C GLN A 303 15.21 -11.80 6.84
N ILE A 304 16.54 -11.73 6.75
CA ILE A 304 17.25 -11.15 5.59
C ILE A 304 16.89 -11.91 4.32
N PHE A 305 16.87 -13.24 4.36
CA PHE A 305 16.45 -14.06 3.23
C PHE A 305 15.00 -13.78 2.84
N ASN A 306 14.08 -13.72 3.81
CA ASN A 306 12.67 -13.43 3.57
C ASN A 306 12.47 -12.07 2.88
N TRP A 307 13.16 -11.01 3.33
CA TRP A 307 13.05 -9.68 2.73
C TRP A 307 13.64 -9.60 1.32
N ARG A 308 14.79 -10.25 1.07
CA ARG A 308 15.32 -10.40 -0.30
C ARG A 308 14.33 -11.13 -1.20
N LEU A 309 13.82 -12.27 -0.73
CA LEU A 309 12.87 -13.09 -1.50
C LEU A 309 11.56 -12.32 -1.74
N PHE A 310 11.10 -11.52 -0.78
CA PHE A 310 9.95 -10.64 -0.93
C PHE A 310 10.13 -9.64 -2.08
N PHE A 311 11.26 -8.91 -2.12
CA PHE A 311 11.52 -7.97 -3.21
C PHE A 311 11.63 -8.66 -4.57
N ILE A 312 12.33 -9.79 -4.65
CA ILE A 312 12.43 -10.60 -5.88
C ILE A 312 11.05 -11.07 -6.33
N PHE A 313 10.29 -11.71 -5.43
CA PHE A 313 8.98 -12.26 -5.74
C PHE A 313 8.01 -11.18 -6.22
N CYS A 314 7.87 -10.09 -5.47
CA CYS A 314 6.98 -8.99 -5.83
C CYS A 314 7.42 -8.34 -7.15
N SER A 315 8.73 -8.18 -7.39
CA SER A 315 9.24 -7.61 -8.64
C SER A 315 8.82 -8.45 -9.85
N GLU A 316 8.93 -9.77 -9.74
CA GLU A 316 8.49 -10.70 -10.80
C GLU A 316 6.97 -10.71 -10.97
N VAL A 317 6.20 -10.68 -9.88
CA VAL A 317 4.72 -10.59 -9.91
C VAL A 317 4.27 -9.34 -10.67
N PHE A 318 4.75 -8.16 -10.28
CA PHE A 318 4.39 -6.91 -10.94
C PHE A 318 5.05 -6.73 -12.31
N GLY A 319 6.13 -7.46 -12.60
CA GLY A 319 6.78 -7.46 -13.91
C GLY A 319 6.15 -8.44 -14.91
N PHE A 320 5.34 -9.37 -14.41
CA PHE A 320 4.80 -10.48 -15.18
C PHE A 320 3.98 -10.01 -16.39
N LYS A 321 4.21 -10.65 -17.54
CA LYS A 321 3.67 -10.26 -18.86
C LYS A 321 3.80 -8.75 -19.14
N GLY A 322 4.95 -8.17 -18.83
CA GLY A 322 5.22 -6.74 -19.03
C GLY A 322 4.44 -5.83 -18.09
N GLY A 323 4.06 -6.34 -16.92
CA GLY A 323 3.32 -5.63 -15.87
C GLY A 323 1.86 -5.35 -16.20
N ASN A 324 1.22 -6.27 -16.92
CA ASN A 324 -0.19 -6.15 -17.34
C ASN A 324 -1.15 -7.07 -16.57
N GLU A 325 -0.65 -7.96 -15.70
CA GLU A 325 -1.50 -8.81 -14.84
C GLU A 325 -1.67 -8.20 -13.45
N TRP A 326 -0.57 -8.07 -12.70
CA TRP A 326 -0.54 -7.31 -11.45
C TRP A 326 -0.04 -5.90 -11.69
N HIS A 327 -0.72 -4.93 -11.09
CA HIS A 327 -0.49 -3.51 -11.33
C HIS A 327 -0.97 -2.67 -10.15
N VAL A 328 -0.86 -1.35 -10.26
CA VAL A 328 -1.32 -0.42 -9.23
C VAL A 328 -2.48 0.39 -9.77
N SER A 329 -3.60 0.37 -9.05
CA SER A 329 -4.79 1.15 -9.37
C SER A 329 -4.89 2.36 -8.45
N GLN A 330 -5.41 3.45 -9.01
CA GLN A 330 -5.68 4.68 -8.28
C GLN A 330 -7.12 5.10 -8.52
N HIS A 331 -7.77 5.56 -7.46
CA HIS A 331 -9.19 5.91 -7.48
C HIS A 331 -9.43 7.21 -6.74
N LEU A 332 -10.19 8.10 -7.36
CA LEU A 332 -10.69 9.31 -6.74
C LEU A 332 -12.18 9.15 -6.48
N PHE A 333 -12.60 9.35 -5.23
CA PHE A 333 -13.99 9.29 -4.81
C PHE A 333 -14.46 10.65 -4.31
N LYS A 334 -15.76 10.89 -4.46
CA LYS A 334 -16.49 11.97 -3.80
C LYS A 334 -17.54 11.41 -2.85
N LYS A 335 -17.94 12.21 -1.88
CA LYS A 335 -19.09 11.91 -1.02
C LYS A 335 -20.38 11.76 -1.84
N GLN A 336 -21.15 10.72 -1.56
CA GLN A 336 -22.49 10.60 -2.11
C GLN A 336 -23.39 11.63 -1.42
N ALA A 337 -23.96 12.55 -2.20
CA ALA A 337 -25.04 13.38 -1.70
C ALA A 337 -26.28 12.49 -1.53
N TRP A 338 -26.79 12.40 -0.31
CA TRP A 338 -28.11 11.84 -0.09
C TRP A 338 -29.12 12.85 -0.61
N SER A 339 -29.78 12.55 -1.74
CA SER A 339 -30.98 13.29 -2.11
C SER A 339 -32.04 12.92 -1.08
N SER A 340 -32.44 13.86 -0.24
CA SER A 340 -33.71 13.79 0.46
C SER A 340 -34.81 13.83 -0.62
N LEU A 341 -35.21 12.65 -1.09
CA LEU A 341 -36.43 12.47 -1.89
C LEU A 341 -37.64 12.49 -0.95
#